data_AF-A0AAJ5ZLG9-F1
#
_entry.id   AF-A0AAJ5ZLG9-F1
#
_cell.length_a   1.000
_cell.length_b   1.000
_cell.length_c   1.000
_cell.angle_alpha   90.00
_cell.angle_beta   90.00
_cell.angle_gamma   90.00
#
_symmetry.space_group_name_H-M   'P 1'
#
loop_
_entity.id
_entity.type
_entity.pdbx_description
1 polymer ?
#
loop_
_entity_poly.entity_id
_entity_poly.type
_entity_poly.pdbx_seq_one_letter_code
_entity_poly.pdbx_strand_id
1 'polypeptide(L)'
;MALGTSRRLRIYNAVAALVHLLQAVAVLSLTNDFSIPVTALFLDGPPGTDPGTITTLFNFRVGWGVAGFLLMSAVAHLLLILPRVFPWYISQLETKRNYARWIEYSFSSSLMIVIIAMLPGITDISALIALFGVNSSMILFGLLMEKYEQPGTPSWVSYSFGVVTGSVPWIAIAVYLWSPGSTAEPPAFVYGIFFSLFIFFNSFALNMVLQYKRTWRWRSYIFGEKTYIFLSLTAKSLLAWQVFAGTLVPS
;
A
#
# COMPACT_ATOMS: atom_id res chain seq x y z
N MET A 1 -12.88 -25.14 9.47
CA MET A 1 -13.70 -23.90 9.42
C MET A 1 -15.12 -24.29 9.01
N ALA A 2 -16.18 -23.64 9.52
CA ALA A 2 -17.55 -23.96 9.09
C ALA A 2 -17.78 -23.62 7.61
N LEU A 3 -18.45 -24.51 6.85
CA LEU A 3 -18.72 -24.36 5.41
C LEU A 3 -19.35 -23.00 5.04
N GLY A 4 -20.28 -22.52 5.87
CA GLY A 4 -20.92 -21.22 5.68
C GLY A 4 -19.95 -20.04 5.76
N THR A 5 -18.92 -20.13 6.61
CA THR A 5 -17.88 -19.09 6.74
C THR A 5 -16.99 -19.07 5.51
N SER A 6 -16.54 -20.23 5.04
CA SER A 6 -15.73 -20.36 3.82
C SER A 6 -16.49 -19.80 2.61
N ARG A 7 -17.76 -20.17 2.42
CA ARG A 7 -18.59 -19.64 1.31
C ARG A 7 -18.68 -18.11 1.35
N ARG A 8 -18.86 -17.51 2.53
CA ARG A 8 -18.89 -16.05 2.70
C ARG A 8 -17.55 -15.40 2.36
N LEU A 9 -16.42 -15.99 2.74
CA LEU A 9 -15.10 -15.48 2.39
C LEU A 9 -14.84 -15.49 0.87
N ARG A 10 -15.35 -16.52 0.17
CA ARG A 10 -15.28 -16.56 -1.28
C ARG A 10 -16.05 -15.41 -1.91
N ILE A 11 -17.26 -15.13 -1.42
CA ILE A 11 -18.08 -13.99 -1.89
C ILE A 11 -17.38 -12.67 -1.57
N TYR A 12 -16.82 -12.50 -0.37
CA TYR A 12 -16.10 -11.29 0.01
C TYR A 12 -14.91 -11.00 -0.92
N ASN A 13 -14.09 -12.00 -1.21
CA ASN A 13 -12.99 -11.85 -2.16
C ASN A 13 -13.51 -11.56 -3.57
N ALA A 14 -14.59 -12.21 -4.03
CA ALA A 14 -15.18 -11.93 -5.34
C ALA A 14 -15.69 -10.50 -5.47
N VAL A 15 -16.36 -9.97 -4.44
CA VAL A 15 -16.83 -8.58 -4.40
C VAL A 15 -15.64 -7.62 -4.38
N ALA A 16 -14.63 -7.86 -3.54
CA ALA A 16 -13.43 -7.02 -3.51
C ALA A 16 -12.70 -7.01 -4.86
N ALA A 17 -12.55 -8.17 -5.49
CA ALA A 17 -12.00 -8.30 -6.85
C ALA A 17 -12.77 -7.44 -7.86
N LEU A 18 -14.10 -7.59 -7.91
CA LEU A 18 -14.94 -6.87 -8.84
C LEU A 18 -14.84 -5.35 -8.63
N VAL A 19 -14.91 -4.88 -7.39
CA VAL A 19 -14.85 -3.44 -7.10
C VAL A 19 -13.47 -2.86 -7.43
N HIS A 20 -12.38 -3.57 -7.13
CA HIS A 20 -11.04 -3.12 -7.56
C HIS A 20 -10.91 -3.08 -9.08
N LEU A 21 -11.41 -4.10 -9.78
CA LEU A 21 -11.35 -4.17 -11.24
C LEU A 21 -12.15 -3.05 -11.90
N LEU A 22 -13.38 -2.80 -11.44
CA LEU A 22 -14.23 -1.73 -11.95
C LEU A 22 -13.58 -0.36 -11.75
N GLN A 23 -12.95 -0.12 -10.59
CA GLN A 23 -12.22 1.12 -10.35
C GLN A 23 -10.99 1.25 -11.25
N ALA A 24 -10.23 0.17 -11.46
CA ALA A 24 -9.09 0.20 -12.37
C ALA A 24 -9.51 0.53 -13.81
N VAL A 25 -10.59 -0.10 -14.29
CA VAL A 25 -11.17 0.18 -15.62
C VAL A 25 -11.63 1.63 -15.69
N ALA A 26 -12.32 2.14 -14.67
CA ALA A 26 -12.77 3.53 -14.64
C ALA A 26 -11.58 4.51 -14.67
N VAL A 27 -10.54 4.30 -13.85
CA VAL A 27 -9.33 5.13 -13.86
C VAL A 27 -8.66 5.10 -15.23
N LEU A 28 -8.45 3.92 -15.83
CA LEU A 28 -7.80 3.80 -17.13
C LEU A 28 -8.62 4.44 -18.27
N SER A 29 -9.95 4.40 -18.17
CA SER A 29 -10.84 4.95 -19.19
C SER A 29 -10.98 6.48 -19.09
N LEU A 30 -10.72 7.06 -17.92
CA LEU A 30 -10.98 8.47 -17.63
C LEU A 30 -9.72 9.30 -17.33
N THR A 31 -8.56 8.65 -17.15
CA THR A 31 -7.30 9.35 -16.83
C THR A 31 -6.79 10.19 -18.00
N ASN A 32 -6.24 11.36 -17.67
CA ASN A 32 -5.45 12.18 -18.60
C ASN A 32 -3.98 11.70 -18.69
N ASP A 33 -3.15 12.44 -19.42
CA ASP A 33 -1.71 12.18 -19.60
C ASP A 33 -0.81 12.75 -18.48
N PHE A 34 -1.36 13.13 -17.32
CA PHE A 34 -0.57 13.67 -16.22
C PHE A 34 0.55 12.71 -15.79
N SER A 35 1.76 13.24 -15.79
CA SER A 35 2.98 12.50 -15.44
C SER A 35 3.91 13.32 -14.58
N ILE A 36 4.61 12.64 -13.68
CA ILE A 36 5.65 13.23 -12.83
C ILE A 36 7.01 12.69 -13.29
N PRO A 37 8.03 13.55 -13.50
CA PRO A 37 9.35 13.09 -13.90
C PRO A 37 10.00 12.27 -12.78
N VAL A 38 10.67 11.19 -13.16
CA VAL A 38 11.59 10.46 -12.30
C VAL A 38 13.00 10.90 -12.66
N THR A 39 13.74 11.35 -11.65
CA THR A 39 14.99 12.09 -11.83
C THR A 39 16.17 11.38 -11.18
N ALA A 40 17.36 11.82 -11.55
CA ALA A 40 18.61 11.48 -10.86
C ALA A 40 19.56 12.68 -10.91
N LEU A 41 20.36 12.82 -9.86
CA LEU A 41 21.46 13.78 -9.80
C LEU A 41 22.79 13.02 -9.86
N PHE A 42 23.52 13.18 -10.95
CA PHE A 42 24.83 12.53 -11.14
C PHE A 42 25.97 13.47 -10.74
N LEU A 43 27.09 12.89 -10.32
CA LEU A 43 28.30 13.64 -10.07
C LEU A 43 28.88 14.16 -11.38
N ASP A 44 29.17 15.46 -11.42
CA ASP A 44 29.86 16.14 -12.53
C ASP A 44 31.25 16.62 -12.10
N GLY A 45 31.77 16.05 -11.00
CA GLY A 45 33.01 16.43 -10.35
C GLY A 45 33.29 15.59 -9.09
N PRO A 46 34.40 15.86 -8.36
CA PRO A 46 34.70 15.20 -7.09
C PRO A 46 33.59 15.37 -6.04
N PRO A 47 33.38 14.41 -5.11
CA PRO A 47 32.41 14.58 -4.04
C PRO A 47 32.64 15.86 -3.21
N GLY A 48 31.58 16.64 -3.00
CA GLY A 48 31.62 17.90 -2.26
C GLY A 48 31.79 19.15 -3.12
N THR A 49 31.95 19.03 -4.44
CA THR A 49 31.78 20.17 -5.37
C THR A 49 30.30 20.42 -5.66
N ASP A 50 30.02 21.52 -6.39
CA ASP A 50 28.66 21.85 -6.79
C ASP A 50 27.97 20.65 -7.47
N PRO A 51 26.71 20.36 -7.11
CA PRO A 51 25.97 19.25 -7.72
C PRO A 51 25.80 19.46 -9.22
N GLY A 52 25.77 18.36 -9.97
CA GLY A 52 25.46 18.39 -11.39
C GLY A 52 24.03 18.87 -11.68
N THR A 53 23.60 18.74 -12.93
CA THR A 53 22.21 19.07 -13.30
C THR A 53 21.28 17.88 -13.03
N ILE A 54 20.06 18.17 -12.58
CA ILE A 54 19.02 17.14 -12.40
C ILE A 54 18.66 16.58 -13.77
N THR A 55 18.89 15.27 -13.96
CA THR A 55 18.56 14.55 -15.19
C THR A 55 17.22 13.86 -15.05
N THR A 56 16.31 14.08 -16.00
CA THR A 56 15.07 13.29 -16.08
C THR A 56 15.36 11.96 -16.76
N LEU A 57 15.09 10.85 -16.06
CA LEU A 57 15.28 9.51 -16.59
C LEU A 57 14.08 9.06 -17.43
N PHE A 58 12.86 9.26 -16.90
CA PHE A 58 11.61 8.98 -17.58
C PHE A 58 10.45 9.73 -16.91
N ASN A 59 9.29 9.78 -17.56
CA ASN A 59 8.07 10.35 -17.01
C ASN A 59 7.12 9.24 -16.54
N PHE A 60 6.77 9.25 -15.26
CA PHE A 60 5.85 8.29 -14.67
C PHE A 60 4.41 8.79 -14.80
N ARG A 61 3.59 8.09 -15.60
CA ARG A 61 2.17 8.42 -15.78
C ARG A 61 1.36 7.97 -14.56
N VAL A 62 0.86 8.93 -13.79
CA VAL A 62 0.27 8.65 -12.47
C VAL A 62 -1.00 7.81 -12.58
N GLY A 63 -1.86 8.04 -13.58
CA GLY A 63 -3.06 7.23 -13.80
C GLY A 63 -2.77 5.74 -14.00
N TRP A 64 -1.69 5.40 -14.69
CA TRP A 64 -1.24 4.01 -14.86
C TRP A 64 -0.74 3.41 -13.55
N GLY A 65 -0.05 4.19 -12.73
CA GLY A 65 0.33 3.78 -11.37
C GLY A 65 -0.88 3.49 -10.48
N VAL A 66 -1.89 4.36 -10.53
CA VAL A 66 -3.14 4.21 -9.76
C VAL A 66 -3.88 2.94 -10.19
N ALA A 67 -4.07 2.76 -11.49
CA ALA A 67 -4.66 1.53 -12.03
C ALA A 67 -3.84 0.29 -11.66
N GLY A 68 -2.51 0.39 -11.65
CA GLY A 68 -1.59 -0.68 -11.30
C GLY A 68 -1.87 -1.29 -9.93
N PHE A 69 -1.98 -0.48 -8.87
CA PHE A 69 -2.25 -1.04 -7.53
C PHE A 69 -3.68 -1.60 -7.39
N LEU A 70 -4.66 -1.03 -8.10
CA LEU A 70 -6.02 -1.56 -8.13
C LEU A 70 -6.08 -2.92 -8.82
N LEU A 71 -5.39 -3.06 -9.96
CA LEU A 71 -5.30 -4.31 -10.71
C LEU A 71 -4.58 -5.40 -9.92
N MET A 72 -3.50 -5.06 -9.20
CA MET A 72 -2.80 -6.01 -8.32
C MET A 72 -3.76 -6.62 -7.29
N SER A 73 -4.58 -5.79 -6.63
CA SER A 73 -5.58 -6.26 -5.67
C SER A 73 -6.70 -7.07 -6.33
N ALA A 74 -7.19 -6.62 -7.50
CA ALA A 74 -8.21 -7.33 -8.26
C ALA A 74 -7.73 -8.74 -8.62
N VAL A 75 -6.51 -8.86 -9.16
CA VAL A 75 -5.89 -10.13 -9.53
C VAL A 75 -5.72 -11.03 -8.30
N ALA A 76 -5.17 -10.52 -7.20
CA ALA A 76 -4.99 -11.33 -6.00
C ALA A 76 -6.32 -11.90 -5.47
N HIS A 77 -7.35 -11.07 -5.37
CA HIS A 77 -8.67 -11.52 -4.94
C HIS A 77 -9.34 -12.51 -5.91
N LEU A 78 -9.18 -12.31 -7.23
CA LEU A 78 -9.65 -13.26 -8.25
C LEU A 78 -8.94 -14.61 -8.14
N LEU A 79 -7.62 -14.60 -7.95
CA LEU A 79 -6.83 -15.80 -7.76
C LEU A 79 -7.30 -16.58 -6.53
N LEU A 80 -7.57 -15.88 -5.42
CA LEU A 80 -8.01 -16.51 -4.17
C LEU A 80 -9.35 -17.24 -4.30
N ILE A 81 -10.23 -16.87 -5.24
CA ILE A 81 -11.54 -17.53 -5.42
C ILE A 81 -11.52 -18.67 -6.45
N LEU A 82 -10.40 -18.93 -7.11
CA LEU A 82 -10.29 -20.00 -8.10
C LEU A 82 -10.47 -21.39 -7.45
N PRO A 83 -11.12 -22.36 -8.12
CA PRO A 83 -11.43 -23.66 -7.53
C PRO A 83 -10.23 -24.42 -6.94
N ARG A 84 -9.03 -24.28 -7.53
CA ARG A 84 -7.80 -24.93 -7.06
C ARG A 84 -7.07 -24.16 -5.96
N VAL A 85 -7.22 -22.84 -5.93
CA VAL A 85 -6.49 -21.96 -4.99
C VAL A 85 -7.30 -21.72 -3.72
N PHE A 86 -8.63 -21.65 -3.83
CA PHE A 86 -9.51 -21.37 -2.70
C PHE A 86 -9.38 -22.39 -1.55
N PRO A 87 -9.26 -23.71 -1.78
CA PRO A 87 -8.99 -24.67 -0.70
C PRO A 87 -7.66 -24.41 0.02
N TRP A 88 -6.60 -24.05 -0.72
CA TRP A 88 -5.32 -23.66 -0.13
C TRP A 88 -5.45 -22.39 0.71
N TYR A 89 -6.13 -21.37 0.21
CA TYR A 89 -6.40 -20.15 0.97
C TYR A 89 -7.11 -20.45 2.29
N ILE A 90 -8.17 -21.26 2.27
CA ILE A 90 -8.90 -21.65 3.48
C ILE A 90 -8.01 -22.42 4.46
N SER A 91 -7.16 -23.34 3.98
CA SER A 91 -6.25 -24.09 4.86
C SER A 91 -5.21 -23.17 5.53
N GLN A 92 -4.73 -22.14 4.83
CA GLN A 92 -3.85 -21.13 5.44
C GLN A 92 -4.57 -20.35 6.55
N LEU A 93 -5.81 -19.91 6.32
CA LEU A 93 -6.59 -19.17 7.33
C LEU A 93 -6.86 -20.01 8.59
N GLU A 94 -7.03 -21.33 8.44
CA GLU A 94 -7.18 -22.24 9.59
C GLU A 94 -5.91 -22.30 10.45
N THR A 95 -4.76 -22.12 9.82
CA THR A 95 -3.47 -21.95 10.51
C THR A 95 -3.16 -20.49 10.91
N LYS A 96 -4.15 -19.60 10.81
CA LYS A 96 -4.06 -18.16 11.16
C LYS A 96 -3.02 -17.42 10.32
N ARG A 97 -2.98 -17.71 9.02
CA ARG A 97 -2.04 -17.12 8.06
C ARG A 97 -2.74 -16.73 6.78
N ASN A 98 -2.25 -15.68 6.14
CA ASN A 98 -2.61 -15.34 4.76
C ASN A 98 -1.39 -14.81 3.98
N TYR A 99 -0.64 -15.72 3.35
CA TYR A 99 0.53 -15.35 2.55
C TYR A 99 0.18 -14.52 1.31
N ALA A 100 -0.97 -14.79 0.67
CA ALA A 100 -1.38 -14.06 -0.53
C ALA A 100 -1.60 -12.57 -0.24
N ARG A 101 -2.17 -12.23 0.92
CA ARG A 101 -2.35 -10.85 1.37
C ARG A 101 -1.02 -10.12 1.52
N TRP A 102 -0.03 -10.74 2.17
CA TRP A 102 1.28 -10.11 2.36
C TRP A 102 2.04 -9.96 1.04
N ILE A 103 1.95 -10.94 0.14
CA ILE A 103 2.52 -10.82 -1.21
C ILE A 103 1.85 -9.69 -1.98
N GLU A 104 0.51 -9.60 -1.97
CA GLU A 104 -0.18 -8.53 -2.67
C GLU A 104 0.16 -7.16 -2.09
N TYR A 105 0.11 -7.01 -0.76
CA TYR A 105 0.43 -5.74 -0.10
C TYR A 105 1.87 -5.30 -0.33
N SER A 106 2.83 -6.22 -0.45
CA SER A 106 4.25 -5.85 -0.60
C SER A 106 4.51 -5.13 -1.92
N PHE A 107 3.70 -5.39 -2.95
CA PHE A 107 3.73 -4.66 -4.21
C PHE A 107 2.73 -3.51 -4.24
N SER A 108 1.46 -3.77 -3.89
CA SER A 108 0.39 -2.77 -4.03
C SER A 108 0.62 -1.57 -3.13
N SER A 109 0.91 -1.78 -1.85
CA SER A 109 1.09 -0.67 -0.90
C SER A 109 2.39 0.08 -1.14
N SER A 110 3.41 -0.61 -1.65
CA SER A 110 4.70 0.02 -1.99
C SER A 110 4.57 0.92 -3.21
N LEU A 111 3.80 0.51 -4.23
CA LEU A 111 3.45 1.38 -5.34
C LEU A 111 2.60 2.58 -4.87
N MET A 112 1.64 2.36 -3.96
CA MET A 112 0.87 3.45 -3.36
C MET A 112 1.78 4.46 -2.65
N ILE A 113 2.74 4.00 -1.84
CA ILE A 113 3.71 4.87 -1.16
C ILE A 113 4.58 5.65 -2.14
N VAL A 114 5.05 5.01 -3.21
CA VAL A 114 5.80 5.70 -4.28
C VAL A 114 4.96 6.83 -4.88
N ILE A 115 3.69 6.56 -5.24
CA ILE A 115 2.79 7.58 -5.78
C ILE A 115 2.59 8.72 -4.77
N ILE A 116 2.30 8.41 -3.50
CA ILE A 116 2.10 9.42 -2.45
C ILE A 116 3.36 10.26 -2.26
N ALA A 117 4.55 9.68 -2.35
CA ALA A 117 5.83 10.38 -2.23
C ALA A 117 6.12 11.31 -3.42
N MET A 118 5.71 10.92 -4.63
CA MET A 118 5.91 11.73 -5.82
C MET A 118 5.04 12.99 -5.83
N LEU A 119 3.84 12.96 -5.22
CA LEU A 119 2.90 14.09 -5.20
C LEU A 119 3.46 15.38 -4.58
N PRO A 120 4.16 15.35 -3.41
CA PRO A 120 4.85 16.52 -2.86
C PRO A 120 6.26 16.73 -3.43
N GLY A 121 6.71 15.93 -4.40
CA GLY A 121 7.92 16.21 -5.18
C GLY A 121 9.13 15.29 -4.95
N ILE A 122 8.98 14.14 -4.28
CA ILE A 122 10.07 13.15 -4.22
C ILE A 122 10.16 12.46 -5.59
N THR A 123 11.13 12.87 -6.41
CA THR A 123 11.29 12.39 -7.80
C THR A 123 12.57 11.58 -8.05
N ASP A 124 13.54 11.64 -7.13
CA ASP A 124 14.80 10.91 -7.26
C ASP A 124 14.59 9.40 -7.29
N ILE A 125 15.13 8.73 -8.32
CA ILE A 125 14.95 7.29 -8.54
C ILE A 125 15.46 6.44 -7.36
N SER A 126 16.55 6.85 -6.71
CA SER A 126 17.12 6.10 -5.59
C SER A 126 16.21 6.19 -4.38
N ALA A 127 15.66 7.37 -4.11
CA ALA A 127 14.66 7.57 -3.07
C ALA A 127 13.40 6.75 -3.34
N LEU A 128 12.87 6.76 -4.57
CA LEU A 128 11.67 5.98 -4.92
C LEU A 128 11.87 4.47 -4.77
N ILE A 129 13.02 3.93 -5.19
CA ILE A 129 13.38 2.51 -5.00
C ILE A 129 13.48 2.19 -3.50
N ALA A 130 14.14 3.05 -2.72
CA ALA A 130 14.30 2.86 -1.28
C ALA A 130 12.95 2.88 -0.55
N LEU A 131 12.06 3.83 -0.89
CA LEU A 131 10.71 3.93 -0.34
C LEU A 131 9.86 2.69 -0.68
N PHE A 132 9.95 2.19 -1.91
CA PHE A 132 9.29 0.96 -2.30
C PHE A 132 9.82 -0.23 -1.47
N GLY A 133 11.14 -0.38 -1.38
CA GLY A 133 11.79 -1.48 -0.67
C GLY A 133 11.51 -1.49 0.83
N VAL A 134 11.58 -0.32 1.49
CA VAL A 134 11.34 -0.22 2.94
C VAL A 134 9.86 -0.44 3.27
N ASN A 135 8.93 0.04 2.43
CA ASN A 135 7.51 -0.25 2.61
C ASN A 135 7.20 -1.73 2.37
N SER A 136 7.80 -2.35 1.34
CA SER A 136 7.69 -3.80 1.12
C SER A 136 8.22 -4.58 2.34
N SER A 137 9.33 -4.11 2.94
CA SER A 137 9.89 -4.71 4.15
C SER A 137 8.92 -4.67 5.33
N MET A 138 8.23 -3.56 5.56
CA MET A 138 7.16 -3.47 6.56
C MET A 138 6.12 -4.58 6.39
N ILE A 139 5.67 -4.82 5.15
CA ILE A 139 4.69 -5.86 4.84
C ILE A 139 5.26 -7.26 5.10
N LEU A 140 6.51 -7.51 4.69
CA LEU A 140 7.17 -8.79 4.93
C LEU A 140 7.38 -9.07 6.42
N PHE A 141 7.60 -8.05 7.25
CA PHE A 141 7.60 -8.21 8.71
C PHE A 141 6.24 -8.64 9.27
N GLY A 142 5.13 -8.17 8.68
CA GLY A 142 3.79 -8.70 8.95
C GLY A 142 3.65 -10.18 8.56
N LEU A 143 4.24 -10.58 7.42
CA LEU A 143 4.33 -12.00 7.05
C LEU A 143 5.12 -12.81 8.08
N LEU A 144 6.28 -12.33 8.53
CA LEU A 144 7.09 -13.00 9.55
C LEU A 144 6.33 -13.14 10.87
N MET A 145 5.57 -12.12 11.27
CA MET A 145 4.70 -12.18 12.44
C MET A 145 3.67 -13.33 12.30
N GLU A 146 3.00 -13.49 11.16
CA GLU A 146 2.09 -14.62 10.91
C GLU A 146 2.77 -15.99 10.77
N LYS A 147 4.00 -15.99 10.27
CA LYS A 147 4.75 -17.22 10.09
C LYS A 147 5.26 -17.78 11.42
N TYR A 148 5.84 -16.93 12.27
CA TYR A 148 6.57 -17.38 13.46
C TYR A 148 5.79 -17.21 14.76
N GLU A 149 4.84 -16.27 14.83
CA GLU A 149 4.17 -15.93 16.09
C GLU A 149 2.75 -16.48 16.17
N GLN A 150 2.31 -16.77 17.40
CA GLN A 150 0.96 -17.24 17.70
C GLN A 150 0.14 -16.14 18.37
N PRO A 151 -1.11 -15.88 17.93
CA PRO A 151 -2.00 -14.97 18.64
C PRO A 151 -2.18 -15.38 20.10
N GLY A 152 -2.17 -14.43 21.03
CA GLY A 152 -2.29 -14.62 22.48
C GLY A 152 -0.96 -14.49 23.22
N THR A 153 0.11 -15.09 22.69
CA THR A 153 1.46 -15.06 23.29
C THR A 153 2.56 -14.80 22.25
N PRO A 154 2.48 -13.71 21.46
CA PRO A 154 3.49 -13.43 20.45
C PRO A 154 4.73 -12.76 21.03
N SER A 155 5.88 -13.00 20.41
CA SER A 155 6.96 -12.02 20.37
C SER A 155 6.57 -10.87 19.44
N TRP A 156 6.77 -9.64 19.88
CA TRP A 156 6.44 -8.44 19.08
C TRP A 156 7.59 -7.95 18.22
N VAL A 157 8.74 -8.65 18.18
CA VAL A 157 9.94 -8.20 17.47
C VAL A 157 9.67 -7.96 15.97
N SER A 158 9.09 -8.94 15.27
CA SER A 158 8.74 -8.79 13.85
C SER A 158 7.80 -7.62 13.62
N TYR A 159 6.74 -7.48 14.44
CA TYR A 159 5.81 -6.36 14.36
C TYR A 159 6.53 -5.01 14.57
N SER A 160 7.41 -4.90 15.57
CA SER A 160 8.16 -3.67 15.86
C SER A 160 9.08 -3.27 14.71
N PHE A 161 9.77 -4.24 14.07
CA PHE A 161 10.54 -3.94 12.85
C PHE A 161 9.65 -3.51 11.68
N GLY A 162 8.45 -4.07 11.57
CA GLY A 162 7.42 -3.58 10.67
C GLY A 162 7.05 -2.13 10.93
N VAL A 163 6.82 -1.74 12.19
CA VAL A 163 6.52 -0.35 12.56
C VAL A 163 7.67 0.60 12.24
N VAL A 164 8.91 0.21 12.55
CA VAL A 164 10.10 1.04 12.26
C VAL A 164 10.29 1.24 10.76
N THR A 165 10.24 0.17 9.97
CA THR A 165 10.36 0.29 8.50
C THR A 165 9.15 1.01 7.89
N GLY A 166 7.96 0.79 8.44
CA GLY A 166 6.72 1.41 7.99
C GLY A 166 6.63 2.91 8.26
N SER A 167 7.33 3.44 9.27
CA SER A 167 7.32 4.87 9.58
C SER A 167 8.25 5.69 8.68
N VAL A 168 9.30 5.07 8.13
CA VAL A 168 10.31 5.75 7.29
C VAL A 168 9.70 6.50 6.11
N PRO A 169 8.82 5.90 5.27
CA PRO A 169 8.20 6.64 4.18
C PRO A 169 7.40 7.86 4.64
N TRP A 170 6.64 7.74 5.73
CA TRP A 170 5.83 8.83 6.25
C TRP A 170 6.67 10.00 6.74
N ILE A 171 7.81 9.72 7.38
CA ILE A 171 8.76 10.75 7.80
C ILE A 171 9.36 11.44 6.57
N ALA A 172 9.81 10.69 5.57
CA ALA A 172 10.38 11.26 4.34
C ALA A 172 9.38 12.16 3.61
N ILE A 173 8.12 11.71 3.49
CA ILE A 173 7.05 12.48 2.84
C ILE A 173 6.68 13.71 3.67
N ALA A 174 6.65 13.62 5.01
CA ALA A 174 6.36 14.74 5.90
C ALA A 174 7.37 15.88 5.76
N VAL A 175 8.66 15.59 5.53
CA VAL A 175 9.67 16.62 5.25
C VAL A 175 9.32 17.41 4.00
N TYR A 176 8.87 16.74 2.93
CA TYR A 176 8.46 17.39 1.68
C TYR A 176 7.12 18.14 1.80
N LEU A 177 6.25 17.73 2.74
CA LEU A 177 5.04 18.49 3.06
C LEU A 177 5.31 19.73 3.91
N TRP A 178 6.37 19.70 4.71
CA TRP A 178 6.77 20.82 5.55
C TRP A 178 7.65 21.83 4.79
N SER A 179 8.40 21.39 3.78
CA SER A 179 9.25 22.23 2.95
C SER A 179 10.25 23.11 3.75
N PRO A 180 11.02 22.55 4.70
CA PRO A 180 11.90 23.36 5.56
C PRO A 180 12.92 24.16 4.73
N GLY A 181 13.00 25.47 5.00
CA GLY A 181 13.88 26.38 4.25
C GLY A 181 13.35 26.82 2.88
N SER A 182 12.09 26.51 2.56
CA SER A 182 11.41 26.91 1.33
C SER A 182 10.04 27.52 1.64
N THR A 183 9.53 28.35 0.73
CA THR A 183 8.15 28.87 0.75
C THR A 183 7.19 28.01 -0.07
N ALA A 184 7.63 26.82 -0.49
CA ALA A 184 6.81 25.91 -1.30
C ALA A 184 5.65 25.33 -0.48
N GLU A 185 4.44 25.48 -1.02
CA GLU A 185 3.22 24.96 -0.41
C GLU A 185 2.59 23.90 -1.32
N PRO A 186 2.69 22.61 -0.97
CA PRO A 186 1.99 21.55 -1.67
C PRO A 186 0.47 21.81 -1.74
N PRO A 187 -0.22 21.38 -2.81
CA PRO A 187 -1.66 21.55 -2.90
C PRO A 187 -2.42 20.86 -1.76
N ALA A 188 -3.56 21.43 -1.35
CA ALA A 188 -4.37 20.93 -0.23
C ALA A 188 -4.76 19.44 -0.35
N PHE A 189 -5.02 18.94 -1.57
CA PHE A 189 -5.37 17.54 -1.78
C PHE A 189 -4.20 16.59 -1.44
N VAL A 190 -2.94 17.04 -1.56
CA VAL A 190 -1.75 16.24 -1.21
C VAL A 190 -1.69 16.03 0.31
N TYR A 191 -1.96 17.06 1.11
CA TYR A 191 -2.14 16.92 2.56
C TYR A 191 -3.31 15.98 2.90
N GLY A 192 -4.43 16.12 2.20
CA GLY A 192 -5.59 15.24 2.35
C GLY A 192 -5.24 13.77 2.13
N ILE A 193 -4.50 13.47 1.05
CA ILE A 193 -3.98 12.13 0.76
C ILE A 193 -3.06 11.66 1.90
N PHE A 194 -2.07 12.46 2.29
CA PHE A 194 -1.12 12.08 3.33
C PHE A 194 -1.82 11.70 4.64
N PHE A 195 -2.64 12.58 5.21
CA PHE A 195 -3.25 12.31 6.52
C PHE A 195 -4.27 11.17 6.47
N SER A 196 -5.08 11.12 5.41
CA SER A 196 -6.09 10.07 5.30
C SER A 196 -5.45 8.68 5.12
N LEU A 197 -4.43 8.55 4.26
CA LEU A 197 -3.75 7.28 4.07
C LEU A 197 -2.85 6.93 5.27
N PHE A 198 -2.31 7.91 5.98
CA PHE A 198 -1.59 7.66 7.24
C PHE A 198 -2.50 6.97 8.27
N ILE A 199 -3.74 7.45 8.41
CA ILE A 199 -4.75 6.83 9.28
C ILE A 199 -5.06 5.40 8.83
N PHE A 200 -5.21 5.17 7.52
CA PHE A 200 -5.45 3.82 7.01
C PHE A 200 -4.27 2.89 7.29
N PHE A 201 -3.02 3.30 7.02
CA PHE A 201 -1.82 2.48 7.30
C PHE A 201 -1.71 2.12 8.78
N ASN A 202 -1.98 3.06 9.69
CA ASN A 202 -2.05 2.78 11.12
C ASN A 202 -3.19 1.82 11.47
N SER A 203 -4.31 1.89 10.75
CA SER A 203 -5.44 0.96 10.94
C SER A 203 -5.08 -0.48 10.54
N PHE A 204 -4.23 -0.69 9.52
CA PHE A 204 -3.68 -2.01 9.19
C PHE A 204 -2.81 -2.55 10.34
N ALA A 205 -1.91 -1.72 10.87
CA ALA A 205 -1.06 -2.09 12.00
C ALA A 205 -1.89 -2.42 13.25
N LEU A 206 -2.88 -1.58 13.57
CA LEU A 206 -3.81 -1.80 14.68
C LEU A 206 -4.61 -3.09 14.50
N ASN A 207 -5.08 -3.40 13.28
CA ASN A 207 -5.77 -4.66 12.98
C ASN A 207 -4.92 -5.88 13.38
N MET A 208 -3.62 -5.85 13.09
CA MET A 208 -2.68 -6.88 13.52
C MET A 208 -2.56 -6.96 15.04
N VAL A 209 -2.39 -5.82 15.71
CA VAL A 209 -2.30 -5.77 17.18
C VAL A 209 -3.53 -6.38 17.84
N LEU A 210 -4.73 -6.00 17.40
CA LEU A 210 -5.99 -6.51 17.93
C LEU A 210 -6.14 -8.02 17.68
N GLN A 211 -5.73 -8.49 16.49
CA GLN A 211 -5.73 -9.91 16.12
C GLN A 211 -4.80 -10.73 17.02
N TYR A 212 -3.59 -10.23 17.27
CA TYR A 212 -2.59 -10.93 18.07
C TYR A 212 -2.82 -10.83 19.58
N LYS A 213 -3.42 -9.74 20.06
CA LYS A 213 -3.90 -9.63 21.45
C LYS A 213 -5.23 -10.35 21.68
N ARG A 214 -5.89 -10.87 20.62
CA ARG A 214 -7.19 -11.56 20.68
C ARG A 214 -8.26 -10.74 21.42
N THR A 215 -8.38 -9.45 21.10
CA THR A 215 -9.31 -8.54 21.77
C THR A 215 -10.70 -8.53 21.13
N TRP A 216 -11.76 -8.62 21.93
CA TRP A 216 -13.17 -8.52 21.45
C TRP A 216 -13.47 -9.42 20.23
N ARG A 217 -13.91 -8.85 19.09
CA ARG A 217 -14.21 -9.58 17.85
C ARG A 217 -12.96 -10.17 17.18
N TRP A 218 -11.78 -9.59 17.41
CA TRP A 218 -10.49 -10.07 16.90
C TRP A 218 -9.98 -11.34 17.59
N ARG A 219 -10.72 -11.89 18.56
CA ARG A 219 -10.55 -13.29 18.99
C ARG A 219 -10.66 -14.27 17.80
N SER A 220 -11.45 -13.90 16.79
CA SER A 220 -11.54 -14.65 15.53
C SER A 220 -10.55 -14.10 14.50
N TYR A 221 -9.62 -14.95 14.03
CA TYR A 221 -8.71 -14.61 12.94
C TYR A 221 -9.48 -14.20 11.67
N ILE A 222 -10.61 -14.84 11.40
CA ILE A 222 -11.47 -14.54 10.24
C ILE A 222 -12.07 -13.14 10.31
N PHE A 223 -12.29 -12.60 11.52
CA PHE A 223 -12.69 -11.21 11.65
C PHE A 223 -11.56 -10.27 11.23
N GLY A 224 -10.33 -10.50 11.70
CA GLY A 224 -9.16 -9.74 11.30
C GLY A 224 -8.89 -9.79 9.79
N GLU A 225 -9.05 -10.97 9.18
CA GLU A 225 -8.97 -11.15 7.72
C GLU A 225 -10.01 -10.31 6.97
N LYS A 226 -11.28 -10.34 7.40
CA LYS A 226 -12.32 -9.50 6.77
C LYS A 226 -12.03 -8.01 6.92
N THR A 227 -11.50 -7.60 8.06
CA THR A 227 -11.07 -6.22 8.29
C THR A 227 -9.94 -5.84 7.35
N TYR A 228 -8.96 -6.71 7.11
CA TYR A 228 -7.91 -6.44 6.12
C TYR A 228 -8.47 -6.24 4.71
N ILE A 229 -9.38 -7.10 4.26
CA ILE A 229 -10.03 -6.96 2.94
C ILE A 229 -10.76 -5.62 2.85
N PHE A 230 -11.52 -5.25 3.89
CA PHE A 230 -12.24 -3.98 3.93
C PHE A 230 -11.30 -2.77 3.92
N LEU A 231 -10.24 -2.79 4.75
CA LEU A 231 -9.23 -1.73 4.80
C LEU A 231 -8.51 -1.59 3.45
N SER A 232 -8.14 -2.71 2.80
CA SER A 232 -7.51 -2.72 1.48
C SER A 232 -8.39 -2.05 0.44
N LEU A 233 -9.65 -2.49 0.36
CA LEU A 233 -10.61 -1.91 -0.57
C LEU A 233 -10.76 -0.40 -0.33
N THR A 234 -10.97 0.00 0.92
CA THR A 234 -11.25 1.40 1.27
C THR A 234 -10.03 2.29 1.03
N ALA A 235 -8.85 1.90 1.52
CA ALA A 235 -7.64 2.71 1.39
C ALA A 235 -7.22 2.89 -0.08
N LYS A 236 -7.29 1.82 -0.89
CA LYS A 236 -6.96 1.88 -2.32
C LYS A 236 -7.97 2.71 -3.10
N SER A 237 -9.26 2.55 -2.82
CA SER A 237 -10.31 3.38 -3.43
C SER A 237 -10.12 4.84 -3.08
N LEU A 238 -9.85 5.14 -1.80
CA LEU A 238 -9.64 6.50 -1.32
C LEU A 238 -8.44 7.16 -2.02
N LEU A 239 -7.29 6.50 -2.05
CA LEU A 239 -6.12 7.03 -2.74
C LEU A 239 -6.39 7.22 -4.23
N ALA A 240 -6.99 6.21 -4.89
CA ALA A 240 -7.25 6.27 -6.32
C ALA A 240 -8.10 7.50 -6.69
N TRP A 241 -9.20 7.73 -5.97
CA TRP A 241 -10.11 8.82 -6.28
C TRP A 241 -9.62 10.19 -5.80
N GLN A 242 -8.85 10.26 -4.71
CA GLN A 242 -8.20 11.52 -4.30
C GLN A 242 -7.14 11.95 -5.31
N VAL A 243 -6.30 11.02 -5.79
CA VAL A 243 -5.33 11.30 -6.86
C VAL A 243 -6.07 11.66 -8.15
N PHE A 244 -7.09 10.89 -8.51
CA PHE A 244 -7.86 11.15 -9.71
C PHE A 244 -8.46 12.56 -9.72
N ALA A 245 -9.16 12.95 -8.65
CA ALA A 245 -9.74 14.27 -8.51
C ALA A 245 -8.69 15.40 -8.46
N GLY A 246 -7.52 15.13 -7.88
CA GLY A 246 -6.46 16.12 -7.72
C GLY A 246 -5.60 16.36 -8.96
N THR A 247 -5.44 15.35 -9.83
CA THR A 247 -4.48 15.43 -10.95
C THR A 247 -4.95 14.84 -12.28
N LEU A 248 -5.98 13.99 -12.30
CA LEU A 248 -6.33 13.19 -13.49
C LEU A 248 -7.63 13.63 -14.18
N VAL A 249 -8.38 14.58 -13.61
CA VAL A 249 -9.57 15.15 -14.27
C VAL A 249 -9.14 15.89 -15.54
N PRO A 250 -9.73 15.58 -16.71
CA PRO A 250 -9.51 16.35 -17.93
C PRO A 250 -9.95 17.81 -17.72
N SER A 251 -9.09 18.75 -18.12
CA SER A 251 -9.42 20.18 -18.20
C SER A 251 -10.48 20.46 -19.24
#